data_AF-A0A328C685-F1
#
_entry.id   AF-A0A328C685-F1
#
_cell.length_a   1.000
_cell.length_b   1.000
_cell.length_c   1.000
_cell.angle_alpha   90.00
_cell.angle_beta   90.00
_cell.angle_gamma   90.00
#
_symmetry.space_group_name_H-M   'P 1'
#
loop_
_entity.id
_entity.type
_entity.pdbx_description
1 polymer ?
#
loop_
_entity_poly.entity_id
_entity_poly.type
_entity_poly.pdbx_seq_one_letter_code
_entity_poly.pdbx_strand_id
1 'polypeptide(L)'
;MRQDMKKWLGFTMVASSVMACGHDDGKQVEAEPQPVDHAQVRLAVGESVSGAMDSVAEGLAVLSGSDLFHDYVWSMASGDCGGAAVPPEPVGGDGEIDEPLEPVECDSSDGERFEMDLSEERDEIRRVLEEYVFVEGNIEAESETEVTYLLRGEVVCAEEEDELARAECEADVDALELRLVASSWTAEQVRLEVQVGPERIEPVTLEFSPSSVEASAALGEVRRAALYMGEVRGDDLSVELPQEMSGELLASFSYGEGQAALSVEVLEDVAVAGDGFALQLARTPELFSVEADRAEDVFGVRLGLAASSLLASTGEVEECTEVSAGSLEVSCEVVEEGYSIGAEIAALAGELKLFAAEDRFSIQDLTLGQGPARVSVEGQEVATLNFNAAFADRSLNANVHKDGEDIAISMSPGLDLELMLALYRAQDVLGDVEEWMLDDVLTLVFDNDASPALRIGEAGVKVERGELTLRSEAAELEIGVSAGMCIGEVEPAEESAAHPFSAVGEVACQE
;
A
#
# COMPACT_ATOMS: atom_id res chain seq x y z
N MET A 1 -17.92 -11.38 17.11
CA MET A 1 -17.67 -10.58 15.89
C MET A 1 -16.45 -9.66 15.99
N ARG A 2 -16.51 -8.39 16.44
CA ARG A 2 -15.39 -7.43 16.23
C ARG A 2 -14.07 -7.74 16.96
N GLN A 3 -14.07 -8.67 17.91
CA GLN A 3 -12.90 -9.12 18.66
C GLN A 3 -12.41 -10.49 18.14
N ASP A 4 -13.34 -11.36 17.76
CA ASP A 4 -13.06 -12.67 17.15
C ASP A 4 -12.55 -12.49 15.71
N MET A 5 -13.05 -11.51 14.97
CA MET A 5 -12.48 -11.09 13.69
C MET A 5 -11.06 -10.53 13.85
N LYS A 6 -10.70 -9.97 15.02
CA LYS A 6 -9.31 -9.55 15.32
C LYS A 6 -8.40 -10.71 15.74
N LYS A 7 -8.94 -11.76 16.38
CA LYS A 7 -8.20 -13.00 16.67
C LYS A 7 -8.06 -13.88 15.44
N TRP A 8 -9.07 -13.90 14.57
CA TRP A 8 -9.01 -14.62 13.31
C TRP A 8 -8.19 -13.86 12.27
N LEU A 9 -8.32 -12.52 12.15
CA LEU A 9 -7.28 -11.68 11.53
C LEU A 9 -5.94 -11.81 12.26
N GLY A 10 -5.90 -12.20 13.53
CA GLY A 10 -4.70 -12.54 14.29
C GLY A 10 -4.05 -13.82 13.77
N PHE A 11 -4.84 -14.84 13.44
CA PHE A 11 -4.37 -16.07 12.79
C PHE A 11 -4.06 -15.84 11.31
N THR A 12 -4.84 -14.99 10.63
CA THR A 12 -4.50 -14.45 9.30
C THR A 12 -3.31 -13.51 9.37
N MET A 13 -2.96 -12.94 10.55
CA MET A 13 -1.76 -12.13 10.80
C MET A 13 -0.58 -12.97 11.27
N VAL A 14 -0.75 -14.17 11.81
CA VAL A 14 0.36 -15.14 11.91
C VAL A 14 0.65 -15.74 10.52
N ALA A 15 -0.37 -15.84 9.67
CA ALA A 15 -0.18 -16.09 8.24
C ALA A 15 0.40 -14.86 7.50
N SER A 16 -0.05 -13.62 7.77
CA SER A 16 0.33 -12.42 7.00
C SER A 16 1.46 -11.57 7.59
N SER A 17 1.87 -11.77 8.85
CA SER A 17 3.21 -11.38 9.34
C SER A 17 4.31 -12.31 8.80
N VAL A 18 3.90 -13.39 8.14
CA VAL A 18 4.74 -14.29 7.33
C VAL A 18 4.41 -14.16 5.82
N MET A 19 3.51 -13.24 5.41
CA MET A 19 3.35 -12.83 4.00
C MET A 19 4.24 -11.62 3.66
N ALA A 20 5.52 -11.85 3.89
CA ALA A 20 6.69 -11.19 3.33
C ALA A 20 7.76 -12.29 3.33
N CYS A 21 8.65 -12.36 2.32
CA CYS A 21 9.69 -13.40 2.03
C CYS A 21 9.37 -14.31 0.81
N GLY A 22 10.28 -14.89 -0.04
CA GLY A 22 11.49 -14.35 -0.76
C GLY A 22 12.08 -15.06 -2.02
N HIS A 23 11.88 -14.47 -3.21
CA HIS A 23 12.29 -14.90 -4.57
C HIS A 23 13.72 -15.44 -4.76
N ASP A 24 13.82 -16.68 -5.22
CA ASP A 24 14.97 -17.22 -5.98
C ASP A 24 14.64 -17.32 -7.49
N ASP A 25 15.61 -17.05 -8.36
CA ASP A 25 15.47 -16.89 -9.82
C ASP A 25 15.37 -18.26 -10.54
N GLY A 26 14.39 -19.05 -10.11
CA GLY A 26 14.30 -20.49 -10.27
C GLY A 26 13.73 -20.95 -11.61
N LYS A 27 14.61 -21.26 -12.56
CA LYS A 27 14.28 -22.31 -13.56
C LYS A 27 14.12 -23.62 -12.82
N GLN A 28 12.87 -24.03 -12.57
CA GLN A 28 12.53 -25.32 -11.98
C GLN A 28 13.23 -26.46 -12.74
N VAL A 29 14.37 -26.90 -12.21
CA VAL A 29 14.92 -28.21 -12.47
C VAL A 29 14.06 -29.16 -11.66
N GLU A 30 13.48 -30.19 -12.30
CA GLU A 30 12.72 -31.24 -11.62
C GLU A 30 13.63 -31.95 -10.60
N ALA A 31 13.69 -31.42 -9.37
CA ALA A 31 14.44 -31.98 -8.27
C ALA A 31 13.67 -33.18 -7.72
N GLU A 32 14.34 -34.30 -7.48
CA GLU A 32 13.72 -35.44 -6.80
C GLU A 32 13.45 -35.03 -5.34
N PRO A 33 12.22 -35.24 -4.80
CA PRO A 33 11.90 -34.92 -3.42
C PRO A 33 12.92 -35.50 -2.43
N GLN A 34 13.35 -34.69 -1.47
CA GLN A 34 14.30 -35.13 -0.45
C GLN A 34 13.56 -35.71 0.75
N PRO A 35 14.23 -36.57 1.55
CA PRO A 35 13.65 -37.03 2.80
C PRO A 35 13.37 -35.86 3.76
N VAL A 36 12.22 -35.89 4.43
CA VAL A 36 11.77 -34.88 5.40
C VAL A 36 11.36 -35.57 6.69
N ASP A 37 11.82 -35.07 7.82
CA ASP A 37 11.26 -35.43 9.13
C ASP A 37 10.74 -34.20 9.89
N HIS A 38 9.94 -34.46 10.91
CA HIS A 38 9.36 -33.43 11.78
C HIS A 38 10.38 -32.43 12.35
N ALA A 39 11.58 -32.90 12.73
CA ALA A 39 12.60 -32.06 13.35
C ALA A 39 13.27 -31.13 12.32
N GLN A 40 13.46 -31.59 11.09
CA GLN A 40 13.95 -30.77 9.97
C GLN A 40 12.96 -29.65 9.62
N VAL A 41 11.66 -29.96 9.52
CA VAL A 41 10.60 -28.95 9.27
C VAL A 41 10.65 -27.85 10.33
N ARG A 42 10.65 -28.25 11.61
CA ARG A 42 10.64 -27.31 12.73
C ARG A 42 11.90 -26.45 12.78
N LEU A 43 13.06 -27.03 12.44
CA LEU A 43 14.33 -26.30 12.41
C LEU A 43 14.35 -25.28 11.26
N ALA A 44 14.06 -25.72 10.02
CA ALA A 44 14.09 -24.86 8.84
C ALA A 44 13.13 -23.67 8.99
N VAL A 45 11.86 -23.92 9.34
CA VAL A 45 10.87 -22.86 9.52
C VAL A 45 11.27 -21.91 10.67
N GLY A 46 11.71 -22.45 11.80
CA GLY A 46 12.09 -21.65 12.96
C GLY A 46 13.36 -20.79 12.75
N GLU A 47 14.36 -21.33 12.05
CA GLU A 47 15.57 -20.58 11.68
C GLU A 47 15.27 -19.51 10.63
N SER A 48 14.50 -19.83 9.59
CA SER A 48 14.18 -18.87 8.53
C SER A 48 13.31 -17.71 9.02
N VAL A 49 12.29 -17.96 9.85
CA VAL A 49 11.48 -16.88 10.45
C VAL A 49 12.31 -16.02 11.40
N SER A 50 13.20 -16.62 12.19
CA SER A 50 14.10 -15.86 13.08
C SER A 50 15.06 -14.97 12.28
N GLY A 51 15.70 -15.54 11.26
CA GLY A 51 16.64 -14.82 10.38
C GLY A 51 15.96 -13.69 9.60
N ALA A 52 14.72 -13.89 9.16
CA ALA A 52 13.93 -12.85 8.51
C ALA A 52 13.65 -11.67 9.44
N MET A 53 13.11 -11.93 10.65
CA MET A 53 12.80 -10.86 11.61
C MET A 53 14.05 -10.09 12.07
N ASP A 54 15.15 -10.79 12.34
CA ASP A 54 16.43 -10.15 12.67
C ASP A 54 16.90 -9.25 11.51
N SER A 55 16.74 -9.70 10.26
CA SER A 55 17.13 -8.93 9.07
C SER A 55 16.20 -7.75 8.77
N VAL A 56 14.89 -7.84 9.08
CA VAL A 56 13.96 -6.69 9.04
C VAL A 56 14.41 -5.62 10.02
N ALA A 57 14.70 -5.99 11.28
CA ALA A 57 15.14 -5.05 12.30
C ALA A 57 16.49 -4.40 11.92
N GLU A 58 17.45 -5.18 11.40
CA GLU A 58 18.73 -4.65 10.92
C GLU A 58 18.59 -3.75 9.68
N GLY A 59 17.69 -4.06 8.75
CA GLY A 59 17.44 -3.26 7.55
C GLY A 59 16.73 -1.94 7.88
N LEU A 60 15.71 -1.97 8.73
CA LEU A 60 14.99 -0.76 9.16
C LEU A 60 15.85 0.16 10.05
N ALA A 61 16.91 -0.36 10.67
CA ALA A 61 17.89 0.46 11.38
C ALA A 61 18.60 1.48 10.46
N VAL A 62 18.65 1.27 9.13
CA VAL A 62 19.15 2.27 8.16
C VAL A 62 18.33 3.57 8.22
N LEU A 63 17.01 3.48 8.43
CA LEU A 63 16.11 4.65 8.51
C LEU A 63 16.43 5.54 9.72
N SER A 64 16.89 4.94 10.83
CA SER A 64 17.29 5.67 12.05
C SER A 64 18.53 6.57 11.87
N GLY A 65 19.25 6.39 10.75
CA GLY A 65 20.43 7.16 10.38
C GLY A 65 20.15 8.45 9.59
N SER A 66 18.94 8.62 9.02
CA SER A 66 18.59 9.81 8.24
C SER A 66 17.81 10.83 9.06
N ASP A 67 18.31 12.06 9.09
CA ASP A 67 17.60 13.18 9.70
C ASP A 67 16.40 13.58 8.83
N LEU A 68 16.48 13.55 7.49
CA LEU A 68 15.34 13.83 6.58
C LEU A 68 14.18 12.83 6.76
N PHE A 69 14.47 11.54 6.94
CA PHE A 69 13.42 10.56 7.27
C PHE A 69 12.70 10.90 8.58
N HIS A 70 13.45 11.25 9.63
CA HIS A 70 12.89 11.61 10.93
C HIS A 70 12.09 12.93 10.87
N ASP A 71 12.69 13.98 10.31
CA ASP A 71 12.15 15.34 10.22
C ASP A 71 10.84 15.39 9.41
N TYR A 72 10.73 14.61 8.32
CA TYR A 72 9.63 14.74 7.36
C TYR A 72 8.71 13.52 7.23
N VAL A 73 9.21 12.29 7.35
CA VAL A 73 8.37 11.08 7.18
C VAL A 73 7.80 10.65 8.53
N TRP A 74 8.67 10.51 9.53
CA TRP A 74 8.26 10.05 10.86
C TRP A 74 7.38 11.07 11.59
N SER A 75 7.72 12.37 11.51
CA SER A 75 6.94 13.46 12.13
C SER A 75 5.50 13.58 11.60
N MET A 76 5.27 13.23 10.33
CA MET A 76 3.93 13.14 9.74
C MET A 76 3.21 11.85 10.16
N ALA A 77 3.92 10.72 10.21
CA ALA A 77 3.35 9.42 10.56
C ALA A 77 2.97 9.29 12.05
N SER A 78 3.76 9.90 12.95
CA SER A 78 3.46 9.93 14.39
C SER A 78 2.25 10.81 14.73
N GLY A 79 1.85 11.70 13.82
CA GLY A 79 0.69 12.59 13.97
C GLY A 79 0.84 13.68 15.04
N ASP A 80 2.01 13.78 15.68
CA ASP A 80 2.14 14.49 16.96
C ASP A 80 2.19 16.02 16.80
N CYS A 81 2.75 16.52 15.67
CA CYS A 81 2.91 17.96 15.43
C CYS A 81 2.72 18.42 13.96
N GLY A 82 2.53 17.52 12.99
CA GLY A 82 2.53 17.86 11.56
C GLY A 82 1.29 18.62 11.04
N GLY A 83 0.22 18.70 11.84
CA GLY A 83 -0.97 19.45 11.47
C GLY A 83 -0.74 20.95 11.60
N ALA A 84 -0.56 21.65 10.47
CA ALA A 84 -0.71 23.10 10.41
C ALA A 84 -2.02 23.47 11.11
N ALA A 85 -1.92 24.19 12.24
CA ALA A 85 -2.98 24.27 13.24
C ALA A 85 -4.34 24.58 12.59
N VAL A 86 -5.19 23.56 12.48
CA VAL A 86 -6.49 23.69 11.82
C VAL A 86 -7.21 24.80 12.58
N PRO A 87 -7.50 25.95 11.93
CA PRO A 87 -8.11 27.07 12.62
C PRO A 87 -9.43 26.53 13.18
N PRO A 88 -9.65 26.61 14.52
CA PRO A 88 -10.78 25.93 15.14
C PRO A 88 -12.05 26.38 14.43
N GLU A 89 -12.81 25.41 13.91
CA GLU A 89 -14.04 25.70 13.18
C GLU A 89 -14.87 26.69 14.01
N PRO A 90 -15.44 27.75 13.41
CA PRO A 90 -16.20 28.73 14.15
C PRO A 90 -17.46 28.05 14.70
N VAL A 91 -17.37 27.53 15.93
CA VAL A 91 -18.46 26.84 16.61
C VAL A 91 -19.64 27.79 16.66
N GLY A 92 -20.65 27.48 15.83
CA GLY A 92 -21.87 28.26 15.67
C GLY A 92 -22.79 28.14 16.89
N GLY A 93 -22.29 28.56 18.05
CA GLY A 93 -22.99 28.57 19.32
C GLY A 93 -22.80 29.91 20.01
N ASP A 94 -23.90 30.63 20.20
CA ASP A 94 -24.02 31.92 20.88
C ASP A 94 -23.83 31.84 22.41
N GLY A 95 -23.04 30.86 22.87
CA GLY A 95 -22.58 30.73 24.26
C GLY A 95 -21.24 31.42 24.47
N GLU A 96 -21.13 32.20 25.55
CA GLU A 96 -19.89 32.85 25.98
C GLU A 96 -18.83 31.78 26.34
N ILE A 97 -17.89 31.51 25.42
CA ILE A 97 -16.68 30.71 25.70
C ILE A 97 -15.67 31.64 26.40
N ASP A 98 -15.71 31.65 27.73
CA ASP A 98 -15.05 32.66 28.58
C ASP A 98 -13.56 32.39 28.85
N GLU A 99 -12.99 31.31 28.29
CA GLU A 99 -11.56 30.97 28.42
C GLU A 99 -10.95 30.69 27.04
N PRO A 100 -9.88 31.41 26.63
CA PRO A 100 -9.14 31.06 25.43
C PRO A 100 -8.43 29.73 25.66
N LEU A 101 -8.55 28.80 24.71
CA LEU A 101 -7.73 27.58 24.70
C LEU A 101 -6.26 28.00 24.67
N GLU A 102 -5.51 27.69 25.72
CA GLU A 102 -4.07 27.87 25.71
C GLU A 102 -3.51 26.99 24.58
N PRO A 103 -2.65 27.52 23.69
CA PRO A 103 -2.04 26.70 22.66
C PRO A 103 -1.26 25.58 23.36
N VAL A 104 -1.53 24.33 22.95
CA VAL A 104 -0.75 23.19 23.43
C VAL A 104 0.69 23.45 23.00
N GLU A 105 1.56 23.73 23.97
CA GLU A 105 2.99 23.79 23.71
C GLU A 105 3.40 22.38 23.29
N CYS A 106 3.68 22.21 22.00
CA CYS A 106 4.37 21.05 21.47
C CYS A 106 5.67 20.89 22.27
N ASP A 107 5.73 19.91 23.16
CA ASP A 107 6.95 19.60 23.88
C ASP A 107 7.93 19.08 22.84
N SER A 108 8.84 19.94 22.39
CA SER A 108 9.95 19.59 21.50
C SER A 108 10.99 18.77 22.25
N SER A 109 10.52 17.76 22.99
CA SER A 109 11.36 16.74 23.61
C SER A 109 12.13 16.09 22.47
N ASP A 110 13.46 16.05 22.61
CA ASP A 110 14.39 15.56 21.58
C ASP A 110 13.88 14.22 21.06
N GLY A 111 13.30 14.21 19.85
CA GLY A 111 12.41 13.14 19.41
C GLY A 111 13.12 11.79 19.54
N GLU A 112 12.49 10.84 20.24
CA GLU A 112 13.06 9.50 20.37
C GLU A 112 13.28 8.95 18.96
N ARG A 113 14.56 8.69 18.63
CA ARG A 113 14.92 8.18 17.32
C ARG A 113 14.18 6.88 17.08
N PHE A 114 13.80 6.65 15.83
CA PHE A 114 13.11 5.44 15.42
C PHE A 114 14.00 4.21 15.71
N GLU A 115 13.70 3.52 16.81
CA GLU A 115 14.30 2.24 17.19
C GLU A 115 13.17 1.20 17.16
N MET A 116 13.26 0.24 16.25
CA MET A 116 12.31 -0.87 16.13
C MET A 116 12.96 -2.14 16.70
N ASP A 117 12.47 -2.58 17.86
CA ASP A 117 12.81 -3.87 18.45
C ASP A 117 11.70 -4.87 18.09
N LEU A 118 12.03 -5.88 17.28
CA LEU A 118 11.12 -6.97 16.88
C LEU A 118 11.41 -8.27 17.65
N SER A 119 12.21 -8.22 18.72
CA SER A 119 12.66 -9.43 19.40
C SER A 119 11.56 -10.11 20.22
N GLU A 120 10.59 -9.34 20.73
CA GLU A 120 9.42 -9.91 21.44
C GLU A 120 8.48 -10.62 20.44
N GLU A 121 8.17 -10.00 19.30
CA GLU A 121 7.34 -10.57 18.23
C GLU A 121 7.99 -11.81 17.60
N ARG A 122 9.31 -11.77 17.34
CA ARG A 122 10.07 -12.93 16.84
C ARG A 122 9.98 -14.10 17.81
N ASP A 123 10.23 -13.86 19.10
CA ASP A 123 10.22 -14.90 20.12
C ASP A 123 8.80 -15.45 20.36
N GLU A 124 7.76 -14.62 20.22
CA GLU A 124 6.36 -15.05 20.25
C GLU A 124 5.97 -15.89 19.02
N ILE A 125 6.25 -15.45 17.79
CA ILE A 125 5.96 -16.23 16.57
C ILE A 125 6.67 -17.59 16.65
N ARG A 126 7.94 -17.58 17.06
CA ARG A 126 8.72 -18.81 17.27
C ARG A 126 8.08 -19.73 18.31
N ARG A 127 7.65 -19.19 19.46
CA ARG A 127 6.91 -19.93 20.49
C ARG A 127 5.65 -20.57 19.90
N VAL A 128 4.85 -19.81 19.17
CA VAL A 128 3.61 -20.29 18.55
C VAL A 128 3.90 -21.46 17.59
N LEU A 129 4.89 -21.33 16.72
CA LEU A 129 5.27 -22.36 15.77
C LEU A 129 5.84 -23.62 16.46
N GLU A 130 6.71 -23.49 17.46
CA GLU A 130 7.32 -24.62 18.16
C GLU A 130 6.40 -25.33 19.19
N GLU A 131 5.48 -24.60 19.84
CA GLU A 131 4.64 -25.14 20.93
C GLU A 131 3.22 -25.55 20.48
N TYR A 132 2.69 -24.99 19.39
CA TYR A 132 1.29 -25.20 18.97
C TYR A 132 1.13 -25.73 17.55
N VAL A 133 2.02 -25.39 16.62
CA VAL A 133 1.90 -25.79 15.21
C VAL A 133 2.69 -27.08 14.95
N PHE A 134 4.02 -27.02 15.07
CA PHE A 134 4.91 -28.15 14.82
C PHE A 134 5.16 -28.94 16.10
N VAL A 135 4.14 -29.65 16.55
CA VAL A 135 4.22 -30.63 17.66
C VAL A 135 3.80 -32.02 17.20
N GLU A 136 4.41 -33.07 17.78
CA GLU A 136 4.11 -34.47 17.46
C GLU A 136 2.61 -34.81 17.54
N GLY A 137 1.86 -34.15 18.42
CA GLY A 137 0.41 -34.36 18.60
C GLY A 137 -0.46 -33.91 17.41
N ASN A 138 0.07 -33.05 16.54
CA ASN A 138 -0.61 -32.59 15.34
C ASN A 138 -0.32 -33.48 14.11
N ILE A 139 0.65 -34.40 14.16
CA ILE A 139 0.99 -35.23 12.99
C ILE A 139 -0.18 -36.16 12.62
N GLU A 140 -0.82 -35.91 11.48
CA GLU A 140 -1.88 -36.76 10.89
C GLU A 140 -1.25 -37.92 10.09
N ALA A 141 -0.19 -37.61 9.32
CA ALA A 141 0.55 -38.56 8.50
C ALA A 141 2.02 -38.14 8.36
N GLU A 142 2.91 -39.13 8.22
CA GLU A 142 4.34 -38.94 7.96
C GLU A 142 4.77 -39.99 6.93
N SER A 143 5.52 -39.54 5.92
CA SER A 143 6.11 -40.37 4.86
C SER A 143 7.62 -40.15 4.79
N GLU A 144 8.30 -40.66 3.76
CA GLU A 144 9.72 -40.36 3.59
C GLU A 144 9.96 -38.89 3.19
N THR A 145 9.05 -38.26 2.44
CA THR A 145 9.25 -36.95 1.77
C THR A 145 8.23 -35.88 2.16
N GLU A 146 7.33 -36.19 3.09
CA GLU A 146 6.17 -35.36 3.44
C GLU A 146 5.71 -35.62 4.88
N VAL A 147 5.40 -34.55 5.63
CA VAL A 147 4.77 -34.59 6.95
C VAL A 147 3.48 -33.77 6.91
N THR A 148 2.33 -34.40 7.14
CA THR A 148 1.03 -33.71 7.27
C THR A 148 0.72 -33.45 8.74
N TYR A 149 0.54 -32.19 9.10
CA TYR A 149 0.03 -31.75 10.40
C TYR A 149 -1.45 -31.39 10.26
N LEU A 150 -2.31 -31.89 11.15
CA LEU A 150 -3.69 -31.43 11.34
C LEU A 150 -3.73 -30.54 12.58
N LEU A 151 -4.09 -29.27 12.40
CA LEU A 151 -4.19 -28.31 13.50
C LEU A 151 -5.49 -28.55 14.27
N ARG A 152 -5.35 -28.93 15.54
CA ARG A 152 -6.48 -29.25 16.44
C ARG A 152 -6.94 -28.01 17.17
N GLY A 153 -8.25 -27.87 17.35
CA GLY A 153 -8.84 -26.79 18.13
C GLY A 153 -8.32 -26.73 19.56
N GLU A 154 -8.10 -27.88 20.21
CA GLU A 154 -7.58 -27.97 21.58
C GLU A 154 -6.18 -27.32 21.76
N VAL A 155 -5.43 -27.20 20.66
CA VAL A 155 -4.09 -26.60 20.64
C VAL A 155 -4.19 -25.13 20.21
N VAL A 156 -4.86 -24.84 19.10
CA VAL A 156 -4.99 -23.47 18.56
C VAL A 156 -5.73 -22.53 19.51
N CYS A 157 -6.77 -23.02 20.19
CA CYS A 157 -7.62 -22.22 21.08
C CYS A 157 -7.16 -22.25 22.55
N ALA A 158 -5.97 -22.75 22.85
CA ALA A 158 -5.51 -22.97 24.22
C ALA A 158 -5.36 -21.69 25.07
N GLU A 159 -5.19 -20.53 24.43
CA GLU A 159 -5.06 -19.21 25.09
C GLU A 159 -6.43 -18.55 25.41
N GLU A 160 -7.56 -19.17 25.02
CA GLU A 160 -8.89 -18.69 25.40
C GLU A 160 -9.21 -18.99 26.88
N GLU A 161 -9.28 -17.93 27.69
CA GLU A 161 -9.59 -18.03 29.14
C GLU A 161 -11.05 -18.42 29.44
N ASP A 162 -12.00 -18.07 28.55
CA ASP A 162 -13.42 -18.38 28.74
C ASP A 162 -13.76 -19.77 28.18
N GLU A 163 -14.33 -20.65 29.02
CA GLU A 163 -14.60 -22.04 28.65
C GLU A 163 -15.64 -22.20 27.52
N LEU A 164 -16.54 -21.22 27.31
CA LEU A 164 -17.52 -21.26 26.22
C LEU A 164 -16.90 -20.77 24.92
N ALA A 165 -16.21 -19.63 24.96
CA ALA A 165 -15.48 -19.10 23.79
C ALA A 165 -14.42 -20.09 23.30
N ARG A 166 -13.71 -20.77 24.22
CA ARG A 166 -12.77 -21.83 23.86
C ARG A 166 -13.47 -23.01 23.19
N ALA A 167 -14.58 -23.50 23.74
CA ALA A 167 -15.30 -24.64 23.16
C ALA A 167 -15.92 -24.33 21.78
N GLU A 168 -16.30 -23.07 21.54
CA GLU A 168 -16.74 -22.56 20.23
C GLU A 168 -15.57 -22.52 19.23
N CYS A 169 -14.43 -21.93 19.64
CA CYS A 169 -13.19 -21.93 18.85
C CYS A 169 -12.69 -23.36 18.54
N GLU A 170 -12.70 -24.26 19.53
CA GLU A 170 -12.29 -25.66 19.38
C GLU A 170 -13.13 -26.36 18.31
N ALA A 171 -14.46 -26.18 18.36
CA ALA A 171 -15.40 -26.77 17.42
C ALA A 171 -15.25 -26.20 16.00
N ASP A 172 -15.04 -24.89 15.87
CA ASP A 172 -14.74 -24.21 14.60
C ASP A 172 -13.47 -24.79 13.96
N VAL A 173 -12.35 -24.76 14.67
CA VAL A 173 -11.04 -25.17 14.13
C VAL A 173 -11.03 -26.65 13.76
N ASP A 174 -11.60 -27.53 14.59
CA ASP A 174 -11.74 -28.95 14.27
C ASP A 174 -12.63 -29.19 13.04
N ALA A 175 -13.69 -28.39 12.85
CA ALA A 175 -14.58 -28.48 11.70
C ALA A 175 -13.99 -27.92 10.40
N LEU A 176 -13.02 -27.00 10.48
CA LEU A 176 -12.26 -26.51 9.33
C LEU A 176 -11.24 -27.52 8.77
N GLU A 177 -10.90 -28.56 9.54
CA GLU A 177 -9.86 -29.55 9.23
C GLU A 177 -8.55 -28.95 8.66
N LEU A 178 -8.05 -27.87 9.28
CA LEU A 178 -6.86 -27.14 8.82
C LEU A 178 -5.62 -28.04 8.85
N ARG A 179 -4.98 -28.20 7.69
CA ARG A 179 -3.77 -29.01 7.52
C ARG A 179 -2.60 -28.19 7.02
N LEU A 180 -1.40 -28.55 7.46
CA LEU A 180 -0.13 -28.08 6.90
C LEU A 180 0.60 -29.29 6.34
N VAL A 181 0.89 -29.30 5.04
CA VAL A 181 1.63 -30.36 4.37
C VAL A 181 3.06 -29.87 4.13
N ALA A 182 4.00 -30.39 4.91
CA ALA A 182 5.41 -30.04 4.82
C ALA A 182 6.16 -31.01 3.90
N SER A 183 6.83 -30.50 2.88
CA SER A 183 7.66 -31.24 1.92
C SER A 183 9.01 -30.55 1.69
N SER A 184 9.94 -31.19 0.97
CA SER A 184 11.27 -30.65 0.69
C SER A 184 11.82 -31.09 -0.66
N TRP A 185 12.39 -30.14 -1.39
CA TRP A 185 13.05 -30.35 -2.68
C TRP A 185 14.58 -30.32 -2.59
N THR A 186 15.13 -29.70 -1.53
CA THR A 186 16.56 -29.64 -1.23
C THR A 186 16.78 -29.72 0.28
N ALA A 187 17.93 -30.23 0.73
CA ALA A 187 18.15 -30.53 2.16
C ALA A 187 17.97 -29.35 3.14
N GLU A 188 17.97 -28.11 2.64
CA GLU A 188 17.89 -26.87 3.42
C GLU A 188 16.62 -26.05 3.13
N GLN A 189 15.72 -26.55 2.26
CA GLN A 189 14.45 -25.90 1.92
C GLN A 189 13.25 -26.73 2.37
N VAL A 190 12.19 -26.06 2.86
CA VAL A 190 10.92 -26.68 3.26
C VAL A 190 9.74 -25.92 2.66
N ARG A 191 8.88 -26.62 1.93
CA ARG A 191 7.62 -26.10 1.39
C ARG A 191 6.47 -26.54 2.31
N LEU A 192 5.66 -25.59 2.76
CA LEU A 192 4.43 -25.81 3.52
C LEU A 192 3.21 -25.44 2.67
N GLU A 193 2.35 -26.41 2.38
CA GLU A 193 1.07 -26.18 1.72
C GLU A 193 -0.03 -26.11 2.79
N VAL A 194 -0.77 -24.99 2.83
CA VAL A 194 -1.91 -24.82 3.73
C VAL A 194 -3.13 -25.43 3.07
N GLN A 195 -3.73 -26.46 3.68
CA GLN A 195 -4.91 -27.16 3.19
C GLN A 195 -6.11 -26.89 4.09
N VAL A 196 -7.24 -26.48 3.50
CA VAL A 196 -8.49 -26.15 4.21
C VAL A 196 -9.60 -27.13 3.84
N GLY A 197 -10.28 -27.68 4.84
CA GLY A 197 -11.45 -28.54 4.70
C GLY A 197 -11.17 -29.95 4.16
N PRO A 198 -12.21 -30.79 4.05
CA PRO A 198 -12.10 -32.17 3.58
C PRO A 198 -11.78 -32.28 2.09
N GLU A 199 -11.99 -31.21 1.31
CA GLU A 199 -11.56 -31.12 -0.10
C GLU A 199 -10.07 -30.78 -0.24
N ARG A 200 -9.37 -30.41 0.84
CA ARG A 200 -7.97 -29.96 0.83
C ARG A 200 -7.76 -28.80 -0.15
N ILE A 201 -8.52 -27.73 0.05
CA ILE A 201 -8.39 -26.48 -0.71
C ILE A 201 -7.03 -25.85 -0.36
N GLU A 202 -6.23 -25.49 -1.36
CA GLU A 202 -4.85 -24.99 -1.18
C GLU A 202 -4.77 -23.48 -1.50
N PRO A 203 -5.20 -22.58 -0.58
CA PRO A 203 -5.19 -21.15 -0.83
C PRO A 203 -3.79 -20.52 -0.80
N VAL A 204 -2.86 -21.10 -0.03
CA VAL A 204 -1.53 -20.52 0.25
C VAL A 204 -0.47 -21.62 0.30
N THR A 205 0.68 -21.35 -0.33
CA THR A 205 1.93 -22.12 -0.20
C THR A 205 3.00 -21.21 0.41
N LEU A 206 3.82 -21.75 1.31
CA LEU A 206 4.99 -21.08 1.87
C LEU A 206 6.26 -21.90 1.54
N GLU A 207 7.38 -21.29 1.15
CA GLU A 207 8.67 -21.99 0.95
C GLU A 207 9.81 -21.34 1.73
N PHE A 208 10.29 -22.03 2.76
CA PHE A 208 11.35 -21.58 3.65
C PHE A 208 12.72 -22.05 3.13
N SER A 209 13.68 -21.13 3.04
CA SER A 209 15.08 -21.37 2.71
C SER A 209 16.00 -20.69 3.75
N PRO A 210 17.32 -20.96 3.77
CA PRO A 210 18.23 -20.34 4.73
C PRO A 210 18.37 -18.81 4.59
N SER A 211 17.91 -18.23 3.48
CA SER A 211 18.04 -16.82 3.13
C SER A 211 16.76 -16.20 2.54
N SER A 212 15.61 -16.89 2.62
CA SER A 212 14.31 -16.43 2.15
C SER A 212 13.14 -17.30 2.64
N VAL A 213 11.90 -16.85 2.50
CA VAL A 213 10.65 -17.52 2.97
C VAL A 213 9.46 -17.23 2.02
N GLU A 214 9.47 -17.71 0.78
CA GLU A 214 8.42 -17.43 -0.24
C GLU A 214 6.99 -17.68 0.23
N ALA A 215 6.03 -16.87 -0.21
CA ALA A 215 4.61 -17.08 0.07
C ALA A 215 3.76 -16.82 -1.19
N SER A 216 3.21 -17.87 -1.80
CA SER A 216 2.28 -17.75 -2.95
C SER A 216 0.82 -17.94 -2.53
N ALA A 217 -0.08 -17.19 -3.16
CA ALA A 217 -1.52 -17.22 -2.89
C ALA A 217 -2.34 -17.26 -4.19
N ALA A 218 -3.10 -18.33 -4.38
CA ALA A 218 -3.98 -18.51 -5.53
C ALA A 218 -5.37 -17.95 -5.21
N LEU A 219 -5.72 -16.78 -5.75
CA LEU A 219 -6.89 -16.00 -5.31
C LEU A 219 -8.23 -16.75 -5.48
N GLY A 220 -8.34 -17.64 -6.47
CA GLY A 220 -9.50 -18.51 -6.65
C GLY A 220 -9.66 -19.55 -5.54
N GLU A 221 -8.56 -20.13 -5.05
CA GLU A 221 -8.56 -21.09 -3.95
C GLU A 221 -8.69 -20.38 -2.59
N VAL A 222 -8.13 -19.18 -2.43
CA VAL A 222 -8.42 -18.28 -1.29
C VAL A 222 -9.93 -18.03 -1.16
N ARG A 223 -10.60 -17.70 -2.27
CA ARG A 223 -12.07 -17.51 -2.29
C ARG A 223 -12.83 -18.78 -1.93
N ARG A 224 -12.42 -19.94 -2.46
CA ARG A 224 -13.05 -21.24 -2.12
C ARG A 224 -12.88 -21.59 -0.64
N ALA A 225 -11.68 -21.40 -0.09
CA ALA A 225 -11.40 -21.62 1.32
C ALA A 225 -12.25 -20.68 2.19
N ALA A 226 -12.31 -19.39 1.86
CA ALA A 226 -13.10 -18.41 2.60
C ALA A 226 -14.60 -18.78 2.64
N LEU A 227 -15.20 -19.13 1.50
CA LEU A 227 -16.60 -19.57 1.44
C LEU A 227 -16.87 -20.82 2.29
N TYR A 228 -15.96 -21.80 2.27
CA TYR A 228 -16.06 -22.99 3.12
C TYR A 228 -15.94 -22.65 4.62
N MET A 229 -15.04 -21.74 4.99
CA MET A 229 -14.89 -21.27 6.37
C MET A 229 -16.14 -20.53 6.86
N GLY A 230 -16.80 -19.77 5.99
CA GLY A 230 -18.12 -19.19 6.26
C GLY A 230 -19.20 -20.27 6.49
N GLU A 231 -19.29 -21.27 5.60
CA GLU A 231 -20.26 -22.37 5.72
C GLU A 231 -20.12 -23.13 7.06
N VAL A 232 -18.89 -23.40 7.50
CA VAL A 232 -18.62 -24.07 8.79
C VAL A 232 -19.13 -23.26 9.98
N ARG A 233 -18.99 -21.92 9.94
CA ARG A 233 -19.48 -21.00 10.99
C ARG A 233 -20.98 -20.70 10.89
N GLY A 234 -21.59 -20.95 9.74
CA GLY A 234 -22.94 -20.51 9.42
C GLY A 234 -23.03 -19.06 8.95
N ASP A 235 -21.90 -18.45 8.57
CA ASP A 235 -21.81 -17.10 7.99
C ASP A 235 -21.91 -17.18 6.45
N ASP A 236 -22.82 -16.42 5.85
CA ASP A 236 -22.96 -16.34 4.38
C ASP A 236 -22.00 -15.30 3.79
N LEU A 237 -20.72 -15.70 3.64
CA LEU A 237 -19.69 -14.87 3.02
C LEU A 237 -19.86 -14.69 1.51
N SER A 238 -20.89 -15.29 0.88
CA SER A 238 -21.07 -15.19 -0.58
C SER A 238 -21.52 -13.81 -1.06
N VAL A 239 -22.03 -12.97 -0.15
CA VAL A 239 -22.37 -11.56 -0.39
C VAL A 239 -21.29 -10.57 0.08
N GLU A 240 -20.37 -11.01 0.93
CA GLU A 240 -19.27 -10.17 1.44
C GLU A 240 -17.99 -10.30 0.59
N LEU A 241 -17.77 -11.47 0.00
CA LEU A 241 -16.62 -11.74 -0.88
C LEU A 241 -16.92 -11.31 -2.32
N PRO A 242 -15.88 -10.91 -3.09
CA PRO A 242 -16.01 -10.71 -4.53
C PRO A 242 -16.62 -11.95 -5.21
N GLN A 243 -17.47 -11.75 -6.20
CA GLN A 243 -18.09 -12.82 -7.00
C GLN A 243 -17.04 -13.55 -7.86
N GLU A 244 -16.03 -12.81 -8.33
CA GLU A 244 -14.86 -13.29 -9.07
C GLU A 244 -13.58 -12.97 -8.28
N MET A 245 -12.72 -13.98 -8.10
CA MET A 245 -11.34 -13.83 -7.64
C MET A 245 -10.50 -14.84 -8.41
N SER A 246 -9.49 -14.37 -9.14
CA SER A 246 -8.56 -15.20 -9.91
C SER A 246 -7.22 -14.51 -10.08
N GLY A 247 -6.21 -15.26 -10.49
CA GLY A 247 -4.80 -14.86 -10.49
C GLY A 247 -4.03 -15.44 -9.31
N GLU A 248 -2.71 -15.30 -9.35
CA GLU A 248 -1.78 -15.78 -8.34
C GLU A 248 -0.81 -14.66 -7.96
N LEU A 249 -0.62 -14.46 -6.66
CA LEU A 249 0.34 -13.52 -6.09
C LEU A 249 1.50 -14.30 -5.46
N LEU A 250 2.70 -13.72 -5.52
CA LEU A 250 3.87 -14.19 -4.79
C LEU A 250 4.42 -13.05 -3.93
N ALA A 251 4.42 -13.20 -2.61
CA ALA A 251 5.21 -12.35 -1.73
C ALA A 251 6.65 -12.89 -1.65
N SER A 252 7.56 -11.95 -1.38
CA SER A 252 9.01 -12.08 -1.44
C SER A 252 9.71 -11.18 -0.37
N PHE A 253 10.99 -11.40 -0.03
CA PHE A 253 11.89 -10.92 1.07
C PHE A 253 13.02 -11.95 1.20
N SER A 254 14.13 -11.66 0.54
CA SER A 254 15.40 -12.36 0.75
C SER A 254 16.22 -11.62 1.80
N TYR A 255 17.13 -12.33 2.48
CA TYR A 255 18.00 -11.74 3.49
C TYR A 255 19.36 -12.41 3.58
N GLY A 256 20.39 -11.62 3.89
CA GLY A 256 21.77 -12.10 4.05
C GLY A 256 22.80 -10.98 3.97
N GLU A 257 23.96 -11.18 4.58
CA GLU A 257 25.11 -10.24 4.56
C GLU A 257 24.81 -8.77 4.97
N GLY A 258 23.70 -8.50 5.66
CA GLY A 258 23.24 -7.15 6.03
C GLY A 258 22.30 -6.51 5.01
N GLN A 259 21.80 -7.30 4.05
CA GLN A 259 20.77 -6.94 3.09
C GLN A 259 19.44 -7.64 3.45
N ALA A 260 18.33 -6.96 3.17
CA ALA A 260 16.96 -7.44 3.37
C ALA A 260 16.07 -6.86 2.26
N ALA A 261 15.33 -7.68 1.49
CA ALA A 261 14.70 -7.22 0.25
C ALA A 261 13.32 -7.84 -0.04
N LEU A 262 12.26 -7.29 0.58
CA LEU A 262 10.84 -7.60 0.33
C LEU A 262 10.48 -7.33 -1.14
N SER A 263 9.71 -8.22 -1.77
CA SER A 263 9.04 -7.93 -3.03
C SER A 263 7.67 -8.59 -3.09
N VAL A 264 6.82 -8.15 -4.01
CA VAL A 264 5.53 -8.77 -4.30
C VAL A 264 5.40 -8.84 -5.81
N GLU A 265 4.87 -9.94 -6.32
CA GLU A 265 4.68 -10.21 -7.74
C GLU A 265 3.26 -10.66 -8.03
N VAL A 266 2.85 -10.44 -9.28
CA VAL A 266 1.62 -10.95 -9.87
C VAL A 266 2.06 -12.01 -10.88
N LEU A 267 1.96 -13.30 -10.52
CA LEU A 267 2.43 -14.44 -11.32
C LEU A 267 1.47 -14.77 -12.48
N GLU A 268 0.17 -14.60 -12.23
CA GLU A 268 -0.92 -14.69 -13.21
C GLU A 268 -1.79 -13.44 -13.13
N ASP A 269 -2.38 -13.02 -14.26
CA ASP A 269 -3.28 -11.86 -14.32
C ASP A 269 -4.36 -11.92 -13.22
N VAL A 270 -4.41 -10.91 -12.37
CA VAL A 270 -5.35 -10.83 -11.25
C VAL A 270 -6.64 -10.16 -11.71
N ALA A 271 -7.76 -10.84 -11.47
CA ALA A 271 -9.11 -10.30 -11.66
C ALA A 271 -9.93 -10.51 -10.38
N VAL A 272 -10.44 -9.41 -9.82
CA VAL A 272 -11.28 -9.39 -8.63
C VAL A 272 -12.51 -8.54 -8.92
N ALA A 273 -13.71 -9.11 -8.89
CA ALA A 273 -14.93 -8.36 -9.16
C ALA A 273 -16.10 -8.80 -8.26
N GLY A 274 -16.96 -7.86 -7.90
CA GLY A 274 -18.14 -8.07 -7.06
C GLY A 274 -19.23 -7.06 -7.39
N ASP A 275 -20.26 -6.99 -6.54
CA ASP A 275 -21.35 -6.04 -6.75
C ASP A 275 -20.82 -4.60 -6.64
N GLY A 276 -20.85 -3.88 -7.76
CA GLY A 276 -20.37 -2.51 -7.84
C GLY A 276 -18.85 -2.33 -7.95
N PHE A 277 -18.02 -3.36 -8.17
CA PHE A 277 -16.60 -3.14 -8.46
C PHE A 277 -15.93 -4.23 -9.31
N ALA A 278 -14.88 -3.85 -10.03
CA ALA A 278 -13.97 -4.76 -10.72
C ALA A 278 -12.55 -4.18 -10.77
N LEU A 279 -11.56 -4.99 -10.38
CA LEU A 279 -10.14 -4.72 -10.48
C LEU A 279 -9.51 -5.73 -11.44
N GLN A 280 -8.73 -5.24 -12.39
CA GLN A 280 -7.86 -6.06 -13.23
C GLN A 280 -6.43 -5.56 -13.14
N LEU A 281 -5.50 -6.47 -12.91
CA LEU A 281 -4.07 -6.20 -12.81
C LEU A 281 -3.32 -7.25 -13.63
N ALA A 282 -2.64 -6.82 -14.69
CA ALA A 282 -1.85 -7.71 -15.53
C ALA A 282 -0.66 -8.31 -14.75
N ARG A 283 -0.19 -9.48 -15.19
CA ARG A 283 1.02 -10.14 -14.69
C ARG A 283 2.18 -9.15 -14.62
N THR A 284 2.77 -9.03 -13.44
CA THR A 284 3.85 -8.09 -13.15
C THR A 284 4.91 -8.76 -12.28
N PRO A 285 6.16 -8.92 -12.77
CA PRO A 285 7.22 -9.65 -12.07
C PRO A 285 7.82 -8.89 -10.88
N GLU A 286 7.42 -7.65 -10.66
CA GLU A 286 7.79 -6.86 -9.48
C GLU A 286 6.72 -5.79 -9.29
N LEU A 287 5.62 -6.16 -8.63
CA LEU A 287 4.52 -5.25 -8.29
C LEU A 287 5.01 -4.14 -7.36
N PHE A 288 5.79 -4.54 -6.37
CA PHE A 288 6.29 -3.72 -5.27
C PHE A 288 7.57 -4.37 -4.73
N SER A 289 8.53 -3.58 -4.26
CA SER A 289 9.64 -4.08 -3.45
C SER A 289 10.14 -3.05 -2.45
N VAL A 290 10.77 -3.53 -1.38
CA VAL A 290 11.45 -2.74 -0.35
C VAL A 290 12.80 -3.41 -0.09
N GLU A 291 13.88 -2.72 -0.45
CA GLU A 291 15.26 -3.15 -0.24
C GLU A 291 15.92 -2.32 0.87
N ALA A 292 16.68 -2.96 1.74
CA ALA A 292 17.54 -2.30 2.72
C ALA A 292 18.94 -2.91 2.61
N ASP A 293 19.95 -2.07 2.43
CA ASP A 293 21.36 -2.44 2.40
C ASP A 293 22.11 -1.66 3.47
N ARG A 294 22.52 -2.38 4.52
CA ARG A 294 23.25 -1.82 5.66
C ARG A 294 24.73 -1.57 5.38
N ALA A 295 25.30 -2.18 4.33
CA ALA A 295 26.70 -1.95 3.97
C ALA A 295 26.88 -0.61 3.23
N GLU A 296 25.86 -0.19 2.48
CA GLU A 296 25.83 1.06 1.71
C GLU A 296 24.98 2.17 2.37
N ASP A 297 24.33 1.91 3.52
CA ASP A 297 23.37 2.80 4.20
C ASP A 297 22.22 3.26 3.27
N VAL A 298 21.65 2.33 2.50
CA VAL A 298 20.58 2.58 1.52
C VAL A 298 19.27 1.86 1.91
N PHE A 299 18.15 2.57 1.78
CA PHE A 299 16.81 2.01 1.79
C PHE A 299 16.07 2.36 0.50
N GLY A 300 15.63 1.36 -0.26
CA GLY A 300 14.93 1.50 -1.53
C GLY A 300 13.50 0.98 -1.46
N VAL A 301 12.61 1.60 -2.21
CA VAL A 301 11.23 1.14 -2.46
C VAL A 301 10.99 1.19 -3.96
N ARG A 302 10.71 0.05 -4.60
CA ARG A 302 10.30 0.00 -6.02
C ARG A 302 8.80 -0.22 -6.10
N LEU A 303 8.17 0.43 -7.06
CA LEU A 303 6.79 0.18 -7.47
C LEU A 303 6.83 -0.15 -8.95
N GLY A 304 6.08 -1.18 -9.35
CA GLY A 304 5.98 -1.62 -10.73
C GLY A 304 4.59 -2.18 -10.98
N LEU A 305 3.62 -1.32 -11.28
CA LEU A 305 2.32 -1.76 -11.77
C LEU A 305 2.38 -1.88 -13.29
N ALA A 306 1.98 -3.05 -13.84
CA ALA A 306 1.69 -3.16 -15.27
C ALA A 306 0.36 -2.44 -15.62
N ALA A 307 -0.19 -2.73 -16.79
CA ALA A 307 -1.50 -2.22 -17.16
C ALA A 307 -2.56 -2.70 -16.15
N SER A 308 -3.33 -1.76 -15.60
CA SER A 308 -4.37 -2.04 -14.62
C SER A 308 -5.61 -1.20 -14.89
N SER A 309 -6.78 -1.76 -14.62
CA SER A 309 -8.05 -1.04 -14.60
C SER A 309 -8.80 -1.29 -13.31
N LEU A 310 -9.39 -0.22 -12.78
CA LEU A 310 -10.33 -0.24 -11.67
C LEU A 310 -11.67 0.27 -12.17
N LEU A 311 -12.75 -0.38 -11.78
CA LEU A 311 -14.13 0.07 -11.91
C LEU A 311 -14.76 -0.02 -10.52
N ALA A 312 -15.43 1.05 -10.09
CA ALA A 312 -16.17 1.10 -8.84
C ALA A 312 -17.51 1.79 -9.09
N SER A 313 -18.54 1.45 -8.33
CA SER A 313 -19.85 2.10 -8.30
C SER A 313 -20.00 2.80 -6.97
N THR A 314 -20.55 4.01 -6.97
CA THR A 314 -20.76 4.80 -5.74
C THR A 314 -21.85 4.24 -4.83
N GLY A 315 -22.61 3.25 -5.31
CA GLY A 315 -23.78 2.70 -4.62
C GLY A 315 -25.01 3.62 -4.72
N GLU A 316 -26.17 3.08 -4.37
CA GLU A 316 -27.42 3.85 -4.29
C GLU A 316 -27.48 4.60 -2.96
N VAL A 317 -27.83 5.89 -2.98
CA VAL A 317 -28.08 6.65 -1.74
C VAL A 317 -29.56 6.51 -1.39
N GLU A 318 -29.85 5.84 -0.27
CA GLU A 318 -31.22 5.70 0.26
C GLU A 318 -31.50 6.72 1.37
N GLU A 319 -32.57 7.52 1.22
CA GLU A 319 -33.16 8.24 2.38
C GLU A 319 -34.19 7.34 3.05
N CYS A 320 -33.84 6.86 4.25
CA CYS A 320 -34.73 6.11 5.12
C CYS A 320 -35.58 7.06 5.99
N THR A 321 -36.88 7.11 5.73
CA THR A 321 -37.84 7.90 6.52
C THR A 321 -38.68 7.03 7.45
N GLU A 322 -38.85 7.46 8.71
CA GLU A 322 -39.78 6.81 9.64
C GLU A 322 -41.23 7.13 9.27
N VAL A 323 -42.02 6.11 8.95
CA VAL A 323 -43.44 6.30 8.63
C VAL A 323 -44.25 6.45 9.93
N SER A 324 -44.49 7.69 10.33
CA SER A 324 -45.26 8.09 11.52
C SER A 324 -46.60 7.34 11.68
N ALA A 325 -47.10 7.00 12.87
CA ALA A 325 -46.51 7.00 14.21
C ALA A 325 -47.20 5.88 15.02
N GLY A 326 -46.60 4.68 15.04
CA GLY A 326 -47.17 3.52 15.71
C GLY A 326 -46.72 2.16 15.17
N SER A 327 -46.21 2.09 13.93
CA SER A 327 -45.36 1.00 13.44
C SER A 327 -43.90 1.44 13.44
N LEU A 328 -42.99 0.46 13.59
CA LEU A 328 -41.53 0.64 13.38
C LEU A 328 -41.18 0.35 11.91
N GLU A 329 -42.01 0.84 10.98
CA GLU A 329 -41.75 0.71 9.54
C GLU A 329 -40.91 1.90 9.07
N VAL A 330 -39.64 1.59 8.79
CA VAL A 330 -38.73 2.47 8.07
C VAL A 330 -38.97 2.24 6.57
N SER A 331 -39.21 3.31 5.82
CA SER A 331 -39.29 3.27 4.37
C SER A 331 -38.06 3.95 3.80
N CYS A 332 -37.18 3.17 3.18
CA CYS A 332 -36.04 3.68 2.44
C CYS A 332 -36.45 3.86 0.97
N GLU A 333 -36.15 5.03 0.41
CA GLU A 333 -36.32 5.36 -1.00
C GLU A 333 -34.95 5.77 -1.55
N VAL A 334 -34.54 5.18 -2.68
CA VAL A 334 -33.32 5.59 -3.39
C VAL A 334 -33.52 7.02 -3.89
N VAL A 335 -32.77 7.97 -3.32
CA VAL A 335 -32.82 9.40 -3.70
C VAL A 335 -31.76 9.75 -4.74
N GLU A 336 -30.70 8.95 -4.86
CA GLU A 336 -29.62 9.13 -5.83
C GLU A 336 -29.27 7.77 -6.46
N GLU A 337 -29.39 7.67 -7.78
CA GLU A 337 -28.94 6.49 -8.54
C GLU A 337 -27.40 6.48 -8.53
N GLY A 338 -26.80 5.35 -8.12
CA GLY A 338 -25.35 5.20 -8.10
C GLY A 338 -24.75 5.22 -9.52
N TYR A 339 -23.55 5.76 -9.65
CA TYR A 339 -22.82 5.84 -10.91
C TYR A 339 -21.49 5.09 -10.84
N SER A 340 -21.02 4.66 -12.00
CA SER A 340 -19.75 3.97 -12.18
C SER A 340 -18.60 4.94 -12.45
N ILE A 341 -17.51 4.76 -11.71
CA ILE A 341 -16.22 5.44 -11.86
C ILE A 341 -15.20 4.40 -12.32
N GLY A 342 -14.55 4.64 -13.46
CA GLY A 342 -13.45 3.82 -13.97
C GLY A 342 -12.12 4.57 -13.89
N ALA A 343 -11.03 3.88 -13.58
CA ALA A 343 -9.66 4.37 -13.70
C ALA A 343 -8.81 3.37 -14.50
N GLU A 344 -8.00 3.86 -15.44
CA GLU A 344 -7.08 3.05 -16.24
C GLU A 344 -5.68 3.65 -16.21
N ILE A 345 -4.65 2.84 -15.96
CA ILE A 345 -3.25 3.24 -16.14
C ILE A 345 -2.48 2.21 -16.97
N ALA A 346 -1.65 2.70 -17.87
CA ALA A 346 -0.90 1.85 -18.81
C ALA A 346 0.26 1.11 -18.13
N ALA A 347 0.88 1.76 -17.16
CA ALA A 347 1.74 1.21 -16.12
C ALA A 347 1.89 2.28 -15.01
N LEU A 348 2.49 1.93 -13.88
CA LEU A 348 3.08 2.87 -12.94
C LEU A 348 4.37 2.24 -12.42
N ALA A 349 5.52 2.73 -12.87
CA ALA A 349 6.82 2.25 -12.40
C ALA A 349 7.63 3.38 -11.79
N GLY A 350 8.50 3.07 -10.84
CA GLY A 350 9.44 4.00 -10.25
C GLY A 350 10.14 3.42 -9.02
N GLU A 351 11.26 4.01 -8.65
CA GLU A 351 12.07 3.61 -7.49
C GLU A 351 12.39 4.82 -6.61
N LEU A 352 12.13 4.72 -5.30
CA LEU A 352 12.52 5.71 -4.30
C LEU A 352 13.69 5.15 -3.47
N LYS A 353 14.85 5.79 -3.48
CA LYS A 353 16.02 5.43 -2.67
C LYS A 353 16.38 6.53 -1.69
N LEU A 354 16.42 6.20 -0.40
CA LEU A 354 17.04 6.99 0.67
C LEU A 354 18.49 6.52 0.83
N PHE A 355 19.43 7.46 0.72
CA PHE A 355 20.84 7.30 1.07
C PHE A 355 21.04 7.93 2.44
N ALA A 356 20.92 7.15 3.52
CA ALA A 356 20.87 7.68 4.89
C ALA A 356 22.16 8.41 5.28
N ALA A 357 23.32 7.89 4.87
CA ALA A 357 24.62 8.53 5.10
C ALA A 357 24.84 9.85 4.33
N GLU A 358 24.02 10.14 3.31
CA GLU A 358 24.07 11.38 2.52
C GLU A 358 22.89 12.33 2.80
N ASP A 359 21.91 11.90 3.61
CA ASP A 359 20.62 12.56 3.84
C ASP A 359 19.91 12.99 2.53
N ARG A 360 19.90 12.06 1.57
CA ARG A 360 19.42 12.28 0.18
C ARG A 360 18.38 11.24 -0.21
N PHE A 361 17.27 11.70 -0.80
CA PHE A 361 16.34 10.86 -1.55
C PHE A 361 16.61 10.94 -3.06
N SER A 362 16.42 9.84 -3.76
CA SER A 362 16.44 9.75 -5.22
C SER A 362 15.17 9.03 -5.69
N ILE A 363 14.43 9.67 -6.59
CA ILE A 363 13.39 9.03 -7.39
C ILE A 363 14.04 8.63 -8.71
N GLN A 364 13.92 7.38 -9.13
CA GLN A 364 14.47 6.86 -10.37
C GLN A 364 13.36 6.27 -11.24
N ASP A 365 13.47 6.49 -12.54
CA ASP A 365 12.60 5.96 -13.61
C ASP A 365 11.09 6.04 -13.35
N LEU A 366 10.62 7.08 -12.64
CA LEU A 366 9.20 7.30 -12.38
C LEU A 366 8.44 7.51 -13.70
N THR A 367 7.42 6.69 -13.98
CA THR A 367 6.66 6.73 -15.23
C THR A 367 5.23 6.23 -15.07
N LEU A 368 4.30 6.73 -15.90
CA LEU A 368 2.95 6.19 -16.10
C LEU A 368 2.87 5.23 -17.33
N GLY A 369 4.02 4.70 -17.75
CA GLY A 369 4.14 3.82 -18.91
C GLY A 369 4.14 4.56 -20.24
N GLN A 370 3.60 3.93 -21.29
CA GLN A 370 3.62 4.44 -22.67
C GLN A 370 2.28 5.08 -23.12
N GLY A 371 1.31 5.20 -22.22
CA GLY A 371 0.04 5.89 -22.43
C GLY A 371 -0.25 6.90 -21.31
N PRO A 372 -1.34 7.67 -21.40
CA PRO A 372 -1.81 8.46 -20.27
C PRO A 372 -2.57 7.58 -19.27
N ALA A 373 -2.68 8.08 -18.03
CA ALA A 373 -3.66 7.62 -17.06
C ALA A 373 -5.03 8.25 -17.37
N ARG A 374 -6.12 7.52 -17.16
CA ARG A 374 -7.49 7.98 -17.41
C ARG A 374 -8.39 7.79 -16.21
N VAL A 375 -9.36 8.70 -16.07
CA VAL A 375 -10.55 8.51 -15.24
C VAL A 375 -11.77 8.66 -16.13
N SER A 376 -12.77 7.80 -15.91
CA SER A 376 -14.05 7.80 -16.59
C SER A 376 -15.20 7.75 -15.59
N VAL A 377 -16.35 8.29 -15.99
CA VAL A 377 -17.62 8.20 -15.26
C VAL A 377 -18.68 7.75 -16.25
N GLU A 378 -19.47 6.72 -15.91
CA GLU A 378 -20.42 6.07 -16.84
C GLU A 378 -19.77 5.65 -18.18
N GLY A 379 -18.52 5.20 -18.12
CA GLY A 379 -17.70 4.84 -19.29
C GLY A 379 -17.29 6.01 -20.19
N GLN A 380 -17.59 7.25 -19.82
CA GLN A 380 -17.11 8.45 -20.51
C GLN A 380 -15.83 8.95 -19.84
N GLU A 381 -14.75 9.11 -20.61
CA GLU A 381 -13.49 9.71 -20.12
C GLU A 381 -13.74 11.14 -19.62
N VAL A 382 -13.49 11.41 -18.34
CA VAL A 382 -13.71 12.71 -17.68
C VAL A 382 -12.40 13.40 -17.27
N ALA A 383 -11.32 12.65 -17.10
CA ALA A 383 -9.99 13.20 -16.87
C ALA A 383 -8.91 12.33 -17.49
N THR A 384 -7.78 12.93 -17.86
CA THR A 384 -6.62 12.22 -18.43
C THR A 384 -5.35 12.90 -17.98
N LEU A 385 -4.44 12.14 -17.36
CA LEU A 385 -3.13 12.59 -16.92
C LEU A 385 -2.05 12.02 -17.83
N ASN A 386 -1.34 12.90 -18.51
CA ASN A 386 -0.30 12.60 -19.47
C ASN A 386 1.04 13.04 -18.89
N PHE A 387 1.92 12.06 -18.61
CA PHE A 387 3.18 12.27 -17.90
C PHE A 387 4.39 12.13 -18.85
N ASN A 388 5.30 13.10 -18.78
CA ASN A 388 6.57 13.23 -19.49
C ASN A 388 6.50 12.91 -20.99
N ALA A 389 5.42 13.30 -21.67
CA ALA A 389 5.16 12.98 -23.08
C ALA A 389 6.13 13.65 -24.07
N ALA A 390 6.73 14.77 -23.69
CA ALA A 390 7.81 15.43 -24.43
C ALA A 390 9.10 14.58 -24.51
N PHE A 391 9.25 13.57 -23.64
CA PHE A 391 10.46 12.76 -23.49
C PHE A 391 10.27 11.33 -24.05
N ALA A 392 11.34 10.77 -24.62
CA ALA A 392 11.25 9.54 -25.43
C ALA A 392 10.98 8.25 -24.62
N ASP A 393 11.32 8.27 -23.34
CA ASP A 393 11.14 7.21 -22.35
C ASP A 393 9.93 7.47 -21.43
N ARG A 394 9.44 8.72 -21.38
CA ARG A 394 8.37 9.19 -20.48
C ARG A 394 8.66 8.88 -19.01
N SER A 395 9.94 8.99 -18.62
CA SER A 395 10.44 8.78 -17.26
C SER A 395 10.83 10.09 -16.59
N LEU A 396 10.86 10.11 -15.26
CA LEU A 396 11.44 11.17 -14.45
C LEU A 396 12.43 10.57 -13.45
N ASN A 397 13.65 11.08 -13.46
CA ASN A 397 14.61 10.90 -12.38
C ASN A 397 14.67 12.21 -11.58
N ALA A 398 14.60 12.14 -10.25
CA ALA A 398 14.75 13.29 -9.36
C ALA A 398 15.68 12.97 -8.17
N ASN A 399 16.41 13.97 -7.68
CA ASN A 399 17.22 13.89 -6.47
C ASN A 399 16.84 15.03 -5.54
N VAL A 400 16.53 14.70 -4.29
CA VAL A 400 16.08 15.59 -3.22
C VAL A 400 17.09 15.47 -2.09
N HIS A 401 17.66 16.58 -1.63
CA HIS A 401 18.62 16.60 -0.52
C HIS A 401 18.49 17.89 0.28
N LYS A 402 18.90 17.84 1.55
CA LYS A 402 18.94 19.00 2.45
C LYS A 402 20.18 19.85 2.13
N ASP A 403 20.01 21.17 1.99
CA ASP A 403 21.10 22.14 1.77
C ASP A 403 20.95 23.31 2.76
N GLY A 404 21.38 23.07 3.99
CA GLY A 404 21.09 23.95 5.13
C GLY A 404 19.72 23.62 5.72
N GLU A 405 18.84 24.62 5.82
CA GLU A 405 17.43 24.42 6.19
C GLU A 405 16.53 24.26 4.95
N ASP A 406 17.07 24.45 3.74
CA ASP A 406 16.34 24.33 2.48
C ASP A 406 16.38 22.89 1.93
N ILE A 407 15.37 22.54 1.13
CA ILE A 407 15.34 21.31 0.33
C ILE A 407 15.69 21.64 -1.12
N ALA A 408 16.76 21.05 -1.64
CA ALA A 408 17.21 21.19 -3.02
C ALA A 408 16.77 19.97 -3.85
N ILE A 409 15.97 20.22 -4.89
CA ILE A 409 15.42 19.22 -5.81
C ILE A 409 16.03 19.43 -7.19
N SER A 410 16.58 18.37 -7.79
CA SER A 410 17.06 18.36 -9.17
C SER A 410 16.42 17.22 -9.94
N MET A 411 16.13 17.45 -11.23
CA MET A 411 15.40 16.53 -12.09
C MET A 411 16.23 16.19 -13.34
N SER A 412 15.88 15.11 -14.04
CA SER A 412 16.41 14.73 -15.35
C SER A 412 15.43 13.77 -16.05
N PRO A 413 15.09 13.98 -17.33
CA PRO A 413 15.52 15.08 -18.20
C PRO A 413 14.85 16.43 -17.85
N GLY A 414 13.67 16.38 -17.22
CA GLY A 414 12.80 17.50 -16.88
C GLY A 414 11.41 16.97 -16.51
N LEU A 415 10.45 17.86 -16.31
CA LEU A 415 9.06 17.50 -16.02
C LEU A 415 8.13 18.06 -17.10
N ASP A 416 7.17 17.27 -17.54
CA ASP A 416 6.13 17.64 -18.49
C ASP A 416 4.85 16.91 -18.05
N LEU A 417 3.91 17.64 -17.47
CA LEU A 417 2.67 17.12 -16.91
C LEU A 417 1.49 17.83 -17.57
N GLU A 418 0.63 17.06 -18.22
CA GLU A 418 -0.58 17.55 -18.87
C GLU A 418 -1.80 16.84 -18.26
N LEU A 419 -2.71 17.59 -17.66
CA LEU A 419 -3.97 17.11 -17.09
C LEU A 419 -5.13 17.71 -17.89
N MET A 420 -5.78 16.89 -18.70
CA MET A 420 -7.05 17.21 -19.35
C MET A 420 -8.20 16.91 -18.38
N LEU A 421 -9.10 17.87 -18.20
CA LEU A 421 -10.36 17.76 -17.48
C LEU A 421 -11.52 17.97 -18.46
N ALA A 422 -12.50 17.08 -18.42
CA ALA A 422 -13.71 17.09 -19.23
C ALA A 422 -14.93 16.74 -18.37
N LEU A 423 -14.98 17.27 -17.14
CA LEU A 423 -16.05 16.99 -16.17
C LEU A 423 -17.44 17.42 -16.65
N TYR A 424 -17.55 18.22 -17.71
CA TYR A 424 -18.82 18.51 -18.39
C TYR A 424 -19.59 17.25 -18.82
N ARG A 425 -18.91 16.12 -19.01
CA ARG A 425 -19.49 14.82 -19.36
C ARG A 425 -20.20 14.11 -18.20
N ALA A 426 -19.92 14.54 -16.97
CA ALA A 426 -20.42 13.95 -15.73
C ALA A 426 -21.07 14.97 -14.79
N GLN A 427 -21.39 16.19 -15.25
CA GLN A 427 -22.12 17.20 -14.48
C GLN A 427 -23.46 16.71 -13.91
N ASP A 428 -24.10 15.73 -14.56
CA ASP A 428 -25.36 15.15 -14.10
C ASP A 428 -25.21 14.31 -12.81
N VAL A 429 -23.97 13.91 -12.43
CA VAL A 429 -23.65 13.10 -11.25
C VAL A 429 -22.56 13.70 -10.34
N LEU A 430 -21.79 14.67 -10.83
CA LEU A 430 -20.80 15.40 -10.05
C LEU A 430 -21.40 16.72 -9.54
N GLY A 431 -21.70 16.78 -8.24
CA GLY A 431 -22.09 18.02 -7.57
C GLY A 431 -20.95 19.04 -7.49
N ASP A 432 -21.32 20.33 -7.44
CA ASP A 432 -20.45 21.47 -7.12
C ASP A 432 -19.11 21.56 -7.89
N VAL A 433 -19.11 21.20 -9.17
CA VAL A 433 -17.95 21.35 -10.06
C VAL A 433 -17.75 22.82 -10.48
N GLU A 434 -16.55 23.36 -10.26
CA GLU A 434 -16.19 24.73 -10.65
C GLU A 434 -16.09 24.88 -12.18
N GLU A 435 -16.41 26.07 -12.71
CA GLU A 435 -16.53 26.30 -14.17
C GLU A 435 -15.25 25.94 -14.95
N TRP A 436 -14.08 26.16 -14.36
CA TRP A 436 -12.79 25.81 -14.98
C TRP A 436 -12.51 24.31 -15.01
N MET A 437 -13.10 23.51 -14.12
CA MET A 437 -12.91 22.04 -14.13
C MET A 437 -13.74 21.35 -15.20
N LEU A 438 -14.68 22.07 -15.83
CA LEU A 438 -15.63 21.49 -16.78
C LEU A 438 -14.96 21.03 -18.08
N ASP A 439 -14.07 21.85 -18.64
CA ASP A 439 -13.34 21.62 -19.91
C ASP A 439 -12.05 22.46 -19.90
N ASP A 440 -10.94 21.92 -19.40
CA ASP A 440 -9.63 22.59 -19.34
C ASP A 440 -8.47 21.60 -19.55
N VAL A 441 -7.35 22.13 -20.04
CA VAL A 441 -6.07 21.42 -20.16
C VAL A 441 -5.04 22.18 -19.33
N LEU A 442 -4.75 21.65 -18.14
CA LEU A 442 -3.69 22.16 -17.28
C LEU A 442 -2.35 21.59 -17.74
N THR A 443 -1.33 22.43 -17.88
CA THR A 443 0.05 21.98 -18.18
C THR A 443 1.03 22.54 -17.16
N LEU A 444 1.94 21.70 -16.68
CA LEU A 444 3.11 22.07 -15.89
C LEU A 444 4.34 21.51 -16.59
N VAL A 445 5.23 22.38 -17.06
CA VAL A 445 6.48 22.02 -17.72
C VAL A 445 7.64 22.60 -16.92
N PHE A 446 8.68 21.81 -16.66
CA PHE A 446 9.95 22.27 -16.13
C PHE A 446 11.08 21.82 -17.05
N ASP A 447 11.58 22.75 -17.87
CA ASP A 447 12.52 22.46 -18.96
C ASP A 447 13.65 23.50 -19.05
N ASN A 448 14.19 23.74 -20.25
CA ASN A 448 15.24 24.72 -20.59
C ASN A 448 16.61 24.56 -19.86
N ASP A 449 16.81 23.48 -19.10
CA ASP A 449 18.10 22.94 -18.66
C ASP A 449 18.13 21.42 -18.91
N ALA A 450 19.33 20.80 -18.94
CA ALA A 450 19.45 19.34 -19.06
C ALA A 450 19.24 18.61 -17.71
N SER A 451 19.23 19.36 -16.61
CA SER A 451 18.80 18.92 -15.30
C SER A 451 18.14 20.10 -14.58
N PRO A 452 16.84 20.37 -14.78
CA PRO A 452 16.13 21.43 -14.07
C PRO A 452 16.25 21.26 -12.55
N ALA A 453 16.26 22.36 -11.79
CA ALA A 453 16.43 22.32 -10.34
C ALA A 453 15.68 23.44 -9.64
N LEU A 454 15.05 23.11 -8.51
CA LEU A 454 14.34 24.03 -7.64
C LEU A 454 14.78 23.87 -6.18
N ARG A 455 14.53 24.90 -5.38
CA ARG A 455 14.80 24.94 -3.94
C ARG A 455 13.53 25.33 -3.21
N ILE A 456 13.22 24.62 -2.12
CA ILE A 456 12.08 24.90 -1.24
C ILE A 456 12.64 25.30 0.12
N GLY A 457 12.22 26.46 0.64
CA GLY A 457 12.68 27.00 1.93
C GLY A 457 11.74 28.09 2.46
N GLU A 458 12.19 28.86 3.46
CA GLU A 458 11.38 29.93 4.06
C GLU A 458 10.89 30.98 3.03
N ALA A 459 11.67 31.21 1.97
CA ALA A 459 11.34 32.13 0.88
C ALA A 459 10.35 31.56 -0.17
N GLY A 460 9.82 30.35 0.03
CA GLY A 460 8.93 29.65 -0.90
C GLY A 460 9.68 28.74 -1.88
N VAL A 461 9.13 28.57 -3.08
CA VAL A 461 9.69 27.72 -4.14
C VAL A 461 10.47 28.56 -5.14
N LYS A 462 11.78 28.36 -5.19
CA LYS A 462 12.72 29.04 -6.08
C LYS A 462 13.13 28.14 -7.24
N VAL A 463 13.08 28.65 -8.47
CA VAL A 463 13.69 27.98 -9.62
C VAL A 463 15.19 28.29 -9.61
N GLU A 464 16.05 27.30 -9.47
CA GLU A 464 17.51 27.49 -9.52
C GLU A 464 18.07 27.35 -10.94
N ARG A 465 17.58 26.35 -11.69
CA ARG A 465 18.02 26.03 -13.06
C ARG A 465 16.83 25.55 -13.88
N GLY A 466 16.80 25.94 -15.15
CA GLY A 466 15.67 25.69 -16.05
C GLY A 466 14.60 26.80 -15.98
N GLU A 467 13.42 26.50 -16.50
CA GLU A 467 12.26 27.40 -16.53
C GLU A 467 11.00 26.60 -16.21
N LEU A 468 10.20 27.05 -15.24
CA LEU A 468 8.93 26.43 -14.86
C LEU A 468 7.78 27.18 -15.54
N THR A 469 6.97 26.48 -16.31
CA THR A 469 5.80 27.02 -17.01
C THR A 469 4.53 26.34 -16.52
N LEU A 470 3.56 27.13 -16.05
CA LEU A 470 2.19 26.70 -15.72
C LEU A 470 1.22 27.26 -16.75
N ARG A 471 0.28 26.44 -17.24
CA ARG A 471 -0.68 26.83 -18.28
C ARG A 471 -2.08 26.28 -17.99
N SER A 472 -3.10 27.06 -18.32
CA SER A 472 -4.51 26.63 -18.44
C SER A 472 -5.05 27.11 -19.77
N GLU A 473 -5.67 26.22 -20.54
CA GLU A 473 -6.27 26.58 -21.83
C GLU A 473 -7.62 27.29 -21.63
N ALA A 474 -8.42 26.89 -20.64
CA ALA A 474 -9.72 27.50 -20.34
C ALA A 474 -9.60 28.93 -19.78
N ALA A 475 -8.56 29.20 -18.98
CA ALA A 475 -8.29 30.53 -18.43
C ALA A 475 -7.49 31.44 -19.37
N GLU A 476 -7.08 30.95 -20.55
CA GLU A 476 -6.13 31.61 -21.48
C GLU A 476 -4.84 32.12 -20.76
N LEU A 477 -4.34 31.34 -19.78
CA LEU A 477 -3.29 31.76 -18.85
C LEU A 477 -1.99 30.97 -19.04
N GLU A 478 -0.87 31.66 -19.04
CA GLU A 478 0.49 31.10 -19.09
C GLU A 478 1.40 31.88 -18.12
N ILE A 479 2.02 31.17 -17.17
CA ILE A 479 2.93 31.71 -16.14
C ILE A 479 4.28 31.04 -16.33
N GLY A 480 5.29 31.81 -16.74
CA GLY A 480 6.70 31.38 -16.73
C GLY A 480 7.43 31.91 -15.49
N VAL A 481 8.24 31.06 -14.84
CA VAL A 481 9.11 31.41 -13.71
C VAL A 481 10.55 31.06 -14.08
N SER A 482 11.38 32.10 -14.23
CA SER A 482 12.76 32.01 -14.70
C SER A 482 13.71 31.52 -13.61
N ALA A 483 14.83 30.90 -14.01
CA ALA A 483 15.95 30.62 -13.11
C ALA A 483 16.41 31.88 -12.34
N GLY A 484 16.45 31.76 -11.01
CA GLY A 484 16.74 32.81 -10.05
C GLY A 484 15.51 33.44 -9.38
N MET A 485 14.31 33.17 -9.88
CA MET A 485 13.04 33.73 -9.39
C MET A 485 12.24 32.71 -8.57
N CYS A 486 11.22 33.19 -7.85
CA CYS A 486 10.37 32.39 -6.99
C CYS A 486 8.92 32.36 -7.50
N ILE A 487 8.22 31.27 -7.20
CA ILE A 487 6.75 31.19 -7.31
C ILE A 487 6.18 31.95 -6.11
N GLY A 488 5.24 32.87 -6.33
CA GLY A 488 4.57 33.58 -5.26
C GLY A 488 3.19 34.10 -5.63
N GLU A 489 2.49 34.65 -4.63
CA GLU A 489 1.18 35.26 -4.82
C GLU A 489 1.28 36.56 -5.64
N VAL A 490 0.40 36.73 -6.61
CA VAL A 490 0.22 37.95 -7.40
C VAL A 490 -1.24 38.39 -7.39
N GLU A 491 -1.48 39.69 -7.55
CA GLU A 491 -2.84 40.22 -7.64
C GLU A 491 -3.47 39.77 -8.98
N PRO A 492 -4.58 39.01 -8.96
CA PRO A 492 -5.24 38.56 -10.19
C PRO A 492 -5.76 39.76 -10.98
N ALA A 493 -5.81 39.64 -12.31
CA ALA A 493 -6.34 40.71 -13.16
C ALA A 493 -7.82 40.97 -12.85
N GLU A 494 -8.26 42.23 -12.86
CA GLU A 494 -9.65 42.65 -12.51
C GLU A 494 -10.77 41.99 -13.36
N GLU A 495 -10.41 41.28 -14.43
CA GLU A 495 -11.32 40.56 -15.34
C GLU A 495 -10.98 39.06 -15.52
N SER A 496 -10.04 38.48 -14.76
CA SER A 496 -9.73 37.04 -14.86
C SER A 496 -10.85 36.17 -14.29
N ALA A 497 -11.14 35.05 -14.95
CA ALA A 497 -12.01 34.01 -14.40
C ALA A 497 -11.44 33.47 -13.07
N ALA A 498 -12.31 32.92 -12.22
CA ALA A 498 -11.89 32.21 -11.02
C ALA A 498 -11.17 30.92 -11.44
N HIS A 499 -9.87 30.87 -11.21
CA HIS A 499 -8.97 29.77 -11.58
C HIS A 499 -7.82 29.71 -10.59
N PRO A 500 -7.37 28.53 -10.12
CA PRO A 500 -6.32 28.41 -9.11
C PRO A 500 -4.99 29.09 -9.49
N PHE A 501 -4.67 29.20 -10.79
CA PHE A 501 -3.43 29.82 -11.24
C PHE A 501 -3.51 31.36 -11.34
N SER A 502 -4.69 31.99 -11.31
CA SER A 502 -4.80 33.45 -11.54
C SER A 502 -4.13 34.31 -10.47
N ALA A 503 -3.91 33.76 -9.28
CA ALA A 503 -3.23 34.40 -8.15
C ALA A 503 -1.75 33.95 -7.99
N VAL A 504 -1.19 33.19 -8.94
CA VAL A 504 0.19 32.67 -8.89
C VAL A 504 1.05 33.32 -9.97
N GLY A 505 2.29 33.69 -9.64
CA GLY A 505 3.19 34.32 -10.61
C GLY A 505 4.67 34.32 -10.21
N GLU A 506 5.50 34.82 -11.14
CA GLU A 506 6.93 35.04 -10.93
C GLU A 506 7.15 36.25 -10.01
N VAL A 507 7.81 36.03 -8.87
CA VAL A 507 8.20 37.07 -7.92
C VAL A 507 9.70 37.03 -7.64
N ALA A 508 10.27 38.16 -7.24
CA ALA A 508 11.62 38.19 -6.72
C ALA A 508 11.64 37.43 -5.37
N CYS A 509 12.52 36.44 -5.24
CA CYS A 509 12.72 35.72 -3.98
C CYS A 509 13.07 36.70 -2.86
N GLN A 510 12.46 36.52 -1.69
CA GLN A 510 12.79 37.28 -0.49
C GLN A 510 14.12 36.75 0.09
N GLU A 511 14.94 37.64 0.65
CA GLU A 511 16.23 37.32 1.31
C GLU A 511 16.07 37.10 2.81
#